data_AF-A0A925VKW4-F1
#
_entry.id   AF-A0A925VKW4-F1
#
_cell.length_a   1.000
_cell.length_b   1.000
_cell.length_c   1.000
_cell.angle_alpha   90.00
_cell.angle_beta   90.00
_cell.angle_gamma   90.00
#
_symmetry.space_group_name_H-M   'P 1'
#
loop_
_entity.id
_entity.type
_entity.pdbx_description
1 polymer ?
#
loop_
_entity_poly.entity_id
_entity_poly.type
_entity_poly.pdbx_seq_one_letter_code
_entity_poly.pdbx_strand_id
1 'polypeptide(L)'
;MEDVTFSRGPARRPIARVTDPLLQWSTGLTTQQRTIYTGWLIETGRSESLDGAMAAAGYDTVTIKHGGGNLVTHWAVETANLFVIADGVQAIGEMKGTAERFGIAFGWRTLPDGRQQSQLKLRGFLRELLEVDYHEPILLSVKSTITGDVLNALTRQYDVLDAIDALRISQGQPALSPPFYACSIPLGPGQEVQRGSKGAQKEIVPPVANIPTPITRDYLVTHYIRKPWVKQVERLLDQTIAWSVATSEQIAAEEEPHAAEPDAIDAPAGRNGARYSESAL
;
A
#
# COMPACT_ATOMS: atom_id res chain seq x y z
N MET A 1 -2.61 -59.88 10.60
CA MET A 1 -1.86 -58.71 10.07
C MET A 1 -1.83 -57.74 11.24
N GLU A 2 -0.67 -57.54 11.85
CA GLU A 2 -0.55 -56.67 13.03
C GLU A 2 -0.72 -55.21 12.60
N ASP A 3 -1.54 -54.45 13.33
CA ASP A 3 -1.82 -53.05 13.05
C ASP A 3 -0.58 -52.20 13.31
N VAL A 4 -0.24 -51.34 12.34
CA VAL A 4 0.92 -50.45 12.43
C VAL A 4 0.58 -49.28 13.35
N THR A 5 1.22 -49.23 14.52
CA THR A 5 1.15 -48.09 15.45
C THR A 5 2.21 -47.03 15.12
N PHE A 6 1.78 -45.80 14.88
CA PHE A 6 2.66 -44.65 14.66
C PHE A 6 2.92 -43.90 15.97
N SER A 7 4.18 -43.59 16.26
CA SER A 7 4.60 -42.82 17.45
C SER A 7 4.62 -41.31 17.24
N ARG A 8 4.36 -40.83 16.01
CA ARG A 8 4.29 -39.40 15.67
C ARG A 8 3.10 -39.14 14.75
N GLY A 9 2.32 -38.10 15.06
CA GLY A 9 1.15 -37.68 14.30
C GLY A 9 0.14 -36.91 15.16
N PRO A 10 -0.94 -36.38 14.56
CA PRO A 10 -1.18 -36.30 13.12
C PRO A 10 -0.20 -35.35 12.43
N ALA A 11 -0.08 -35.47 11.10
CA ALA A 11 0.64 -34.48 10.30
C ALA A 11 0.07 -33.08 10.61
N ARG A 12 0.94 -32.14 10.98
CA ARG A 12 0.52 -30.75 11.17
C ARG A 12 0.05 -30.23 9.81
N ARG A 13 -1.21 -29.81 9.72
CA ARG A 13 -1.69 -29.08 8.55
C ARG A 13 -0.92 -27.76 8.45
N PRO A 14 -0.58 -27.29 7.25
CA PRO A 14 -0.05 -25.94 7.10
C PRO A 14 -1.01 -24.97 7.79
N ILE A 15 -0.51 -24.22 8.77
CA ILE A 15 -1.23 -23.03 9.25
C ILE A 15 -1.24 -22.10 8.04
N ALA A 16 -2.43 -21.69 7.59
CA ALA A 16 -2.54 -20.65 6.57
C ALA A 16 -1.66 -19.48 7.05
N ARG A 17 -0.67 -19.07 6.26
CA ARG A 17 0.14 -17.90 6.61
C ARG A 17 -0.87 -16.78 6.82
N VAL A 18 -0.97 -16.27 8.05
CA VAL A 18 -1.72 -15.04 8.31
C VAL A 18 -1.08 -14.02 7.39
N THR A 19 -1.82 -13.67 6.35
CA THR A 19 -1.40 -12.67 5.39
C THR A 19 -1.53 -11.37 6.14
N ASP A 20 -0.45 -10.60 6.21
CA ASP A 20 -0.46 -9.27 6.82
C ASP A 20 -1.71 -8.51 6.32
N PRO A 21 -2.44 -7.80 7.19
CA PRO A 21 -3.62 -7.06 6.76
C PRO A 21 -3.28 -6.12 5.60
N LEU A 22 -4.12 -6.14 4.57
CA LEU A 22 -3.83 -5.46 3.32
C LEU A 22 -4.42 -4.05 3.30
N LEU A 23 -3.56 -3.06 3.12
CA LEU A 23 -3.89 -1.66 2.88
C LEU A 23 -3.81 -1.38 1.37
N GLN A 24 -4.96 -1.06 0.76
CA GLN A 24 -5.07 -0.83 -0.69
C GLN A 24 -5.47 0.62 -0.99
N TRP A 25 -4.83 1.21 -1.99
CA TRP A 25 -5.24 2.52 -2.49
C TRP A 25 -6.46 2.38 -3.40
N SER A 26 -7.43 3.27 -3.22
CA SER A 26 -8.61 3.37 -4.08
C SER A 26 -8.86 4.81 -4.49
N THR A 27 -9.27 4.99 -5.74
CA THR A 27 -9.68 6.28 -6.30
C THR A 27 -10.88 6.06 -7.21
N GLY A 28 -11.90 6.90 -7.10
CA GLY A 28 -13.06 6.83 -7.99
C GLY A 28 -14.05 5.71 -7.66
N LEU A 29 -13.96 5.05 -6.49
CA LEU A 29 -14.86 3.95 -6.16
C LEU A 29 -16.21 4.47 -5.67
N THR A 30 -17.31 3.92 -6.21
CA THR A 30 -18.66 4.33 -5.78
C THR A 30 -19.02 3.66 -4.46
N THR A 31 -19.44 4.46 -3.49
CA THR A 31 -19.95 3.98 -2.20
C THR A 31 -21.41 3.54 -2.29
N GLN A 32 -21.89 2.81 -1.29
CA GLN A 32 -23.33 2.49 -1.16
C GLN A 32 -24.21 3.76 -1.10
N GLN A 33 -23.68 4.85 -0.53
CA GLN A 33 -24.33 6.15 -0.41
C GLN A 33 -24.26 6.98 -1.71
N ARG A 34 -23.77 6.39 -2.81
CA ARG A 34 -23.62 7.05 -4.13
C ARG A 34 -22.66 8.25 -4.10
N THR A 35 -21.69 8.23 -3.20
CA THR A 35 -20.54 9.14 -3.21
C THR A 35 -19.32 8.46 -3.85
N ILE A 36 -18.30 9.24 -4.17
CA ILE A 36 -17.02 8.72 -4.67
C ILE A 36 -16.04 8.67 -3.51
N TYR A 37 -15.42 7.51 -3.29
CA TYR A 37 -14.38 7.30 -2.30
C TYR A 37 -12.99 7.39 -2.94
N THR A 38 -12.10 8.08 -2.22
CA THR A 38 -10.67 8.14 -2.49
C THR A 38 -9.94 8.02 -1.17
N GLY A 39 -8.98 7.11 -1.07
CA GLY A 39 -8.22 6.88 0.14
C GLY A 39 -7.71 5.45 0.24
N TRP A 40 -7.17 5.10 1.39
CA TRP A 40 -6.78 3.74 1.68
C TRP A 40 -7.94 2.94 2.28
N LEU A 41 -7.95 1.64 2.01
CA LEU A 41 -8.95 0.69 2.50
C LEU A 41 -8.28 -0.52 3.14
N ILE A 42 -8.89 -1.01 4.21
CA ILE A 42 -8.61 -2.33 4.80
C ILE A 42 -9.94 -3.07 4.90
N GLU A 43 -10.04 -4.31 4.41
CA GLU A 43 -11.28 -5.09 4.48
C GLU A 43 -11.64 -5.46 5.93
N THR A 44 -12.90 -5.24 6.33
CA THR A 44 -13.40 -5.62 7.65
C THR A 44 -13.64 -7.14 7.75
N GLY A 45 -13.62 -7.70 8.96
CA GLY A 45 -14.03 -9.08 9.21
C GLY A 45 -12.98 -10.13 8.86
N ARG A 46 -11.78 -9.70 8.44
CA ARG A 46 -10.62 -10.59 8.18
C ARG A 46 -9.88 -10.97 9.47
N SER A 47 -9.88 -10.08 10.45
CA SER A 47 -9.21 -10.29 11.74
C SER A 47 -9.94 -9.51 12.84
N GLU A 48 -10.42 -10.22 13.86
CA GLU A 48 -11.12 -9.62 15.01
C GLU A 48 -10.22 -8.66 15.79
N SER A 49 -8.93 -8.99 15.95
CA SER A 49 -7.97 -8.12 16.63
C SER A 49 -7.72 -6.82 15.87
N LEU A 50 -7.64 -6.90 14.54
CA LEU A 50 -7.49 -5.72 13.70
C LEU A 50 -8.76 -4.88 13.72
N ASP A 51 -9.93 -5.49 13.56
CA ASP A 51 -11.21 -4.76 13.58
C ASP A 51 -11.41 -4.04 14.92
N GLY A 52 -11.08 -4.69 16.04
CA GLY A 52 -11.08 -4.07 17.36
C GLY A 52 -10.12 -2.89 17.46
N ALA A 53 -8.90 -3.02 16.91
CA ALA A 53 -7.91 -1.95 16.90
C ALA A 53 -8.32 -0.78 15.99
N MET A 54 -8.87 -1.04 14.80
CA MET A 54 -9.36 -0.01 13.90
C MET A 54 -10.50 0.80 14.53
N ALA A 55 -11.44 0.12 15.20
CA ALA A 55 -12.51 0.77 15.95
C ALA A 55 -11.97 1.60 17.12
N ALA A 56 -11.05 1.05 17.91
CA ALA A 56 -10.43 1.75 19.04
C ALA A 56 -9.62 2.99 18.60
N ALA A 57 -8.99 2.92 17.42
CA ALA A 57 -8.27 4.02 16.80
C ALA A 57 -9.19 5.07 16.16
N GLY A 58 -10.51 4.84 16.14
CA GLY A 58 -11.51 5.79 15.66
C GLY A 58 -11.64 5.86 14.15
N TYR A 59 -11.23 4.83 13.41
CA TYR A 59 -11.46 4.77 11.97
C TYR A 59 -12.95 4.54 11.66
N ASP A 60 -13.43 5.23 10.65
CA ASP A 60 -14.77 5.00 10.09
C ASP A 60 -14.77 3.79 9.16
N THR A 61 -15.96 3.28 8.86
CA THR A 61 -16.16 2.27 7.82
C THR A 61 -16.82 2.87 6.59
N VAL A 62 -16.50 2.31 5.42
CA VAL A 62 -17.11 2.65 4.14
C VAL A 62 -17.50 1.38 3.40
N THR A 63 -18.69 1.36 2.82
CA THR A 63 -19.16 0.24 1.99
C THR A 63 -18.99 0.60 0.51
N ILE A 64 -18.14 -0.17 -0.17
CA ILE A 64 -17.79 0.02 -1.57
C ILE A 64 -18.60 -0.93 -2.45
N LYS A 65 -19.11 -0.41 -3.57
CA LYS A 65 -19.76 -1.21 -4.61
C LYS A 65 -18.73 -1.63 -5.67
N HIS A 66 -18.40 -2.91 -5.70
CA HIS A 66 -17.49 -3.49 -6.70
C HIS A 66 -18.19 -3.77 -8.03
N GLY A 67 -17.43 -3.97 -9.11
CA GLY A 67 -17.92 -4.11 -10.49
C GLY A 67 -18.95 -5.23 -10.71
N GLY A 68 -18.98 -6.25 -9.84
CA GLY A 68 -19.98 -7.33 -9.86
C GLY A 68 -21.28 -7.05 -9.10
N GLY A 69 -21.45 -5.85 -8.55
CA GLY A 69 -22.60 -5.50 -7.69
C GLY A 69 -22.43 -5.90 -6.22
N ASN A 70 -21.34 -6.60 -5.88
CA ASN A 70 -20.99 -6.95 -4.50
C ASN A 70 -20.71 -5.67 -3.69
N LEU A 71 -21.26 -5.63 -2.49
CA LEU A 71 -20.98 -4.61 -1.49
C LEU A 71 -19.98 -5.19 -0.50
N VAL A 72 -18.84 -4.54 -0.35
CA VAL A 72 -17.81 -4.94 0.64
C VAL A 72 -17.59 -3.77 1.57
N THR A 73 -17.58 -4.04 2.87
CA THR A 73 -17.29 -3.04 3.89
C THR A 73 -15.80 -3.05 4.21
N HIS A 74 -15.25 -1.85 4.28
CA HIS A 74 -13.85 -1.60 4.57
C HIS A 74 -13.74 -0.58 5.70
N TRP A 75 -12.65 -0.64 6.45
CA TRP A 75 -12.17 0.50 7.21
C TRP A 75 -11.63 1.56 6.25
N ALA A 76 -12.09 2.79 6.43
CA ALA A 76 -11.66 3.95 5.67
C ALA A 76 -10.43 4.57 6.36
N VAL A 77 -9.29 4.56 5.65
CA VAL A 77 -8.06 5.19 6.11
C VAL A 77 -7.73 6.32 5.14
N GLU A 78 -8.25 7.51 5.42
CA GLU A 78 -8.09 8.67 4.52
C GLU A 78 -6.60 9.06 4.37
N THR A 79 -5.89 9.17 5.50
CA THR A 79 -4.44 9.34 5.54
C THR A 79 -3.82 8.24 6.39
N ALA A 80 -2.91 7.47 5.79
CA ALA A 80 -2.16 6.41 6.46
C ALA A 80 -0.85 6.98 7.03
N ASN A 81 -0.78 7.18 8.35
CA ASN A 81 0.43 7.63 9.04
C ASN A 81 1.37 6.44 9.29
N LEU A 82 2.24 6.16 8.31
CA LEU A 82 3.01 4.92 8.28
C LEU A 82 4.42 5.08 8.84
N PHE A 83 4.79 4.26 9.81
CA PHE A 83 6.19 3.91 10.06
C PHE A 83 6.57 2.74 9.14
N VAL A 84 7.24 3.06 8.03
CA VAL A 84 7.64 2.05 7.03
C VAL A 84 8.81 1.23 7.58
N ILE A 85 8.71 -0.09 7.53
CA ILE A 85 9.76 -1.01 7.97
C ILE A 85 10.75 -1.19 6.81
N ALA A 86 11.68 -0.26 6.68
CA ALA A 86 12.68 -0.22 5.63
C ALA A 86 13.93 0.54 6.06
N ASP A 87 15.07 0.23 5.44
CA ASP A 87 16.34 0.97 5.59
C ASP A 87 16.39 2.23 4.72
N GLY A 88 15.54 2.30 3.70
CA GLY A 88 15.47 3.42 2.78
C GLY A 88 14.58 3.13 1.57
N VAL A 89 14.64 4.02 0.58
CA VAL A 89 13.86 3.93 -0.66
C VAL A 89 14.81 3.92 -1.84
N GLN A 90 14.69 2.92 -2.70
CA GLN A 90 15.40 2.88 -3.98
C GLN A 90 14.55 3.51 -5.08
N ALA A 91 15.18 4.19 -6.03
CA ALA A 91 14.49 4.65 -7.22
C ALA A 91 14.11 3.46 -8.12
N ILE A 92 13.06 3.59 -8.95
CA ILE A 92 12.66 2.53 -9.90
C ILE A 92 13.83 2.12 -10.81
N GLY A 93 14.68 3.07 -11.22
CA GLY A 93 15.86 2.79 -12.03
C GLY A 93 16.87 1.88 -11.33
N GLU A 94 17.08 2.09 -10.03
CA GLU A 94 17.97 1.25 -9.21
C GLU A 94 17.37 -0.13 -9.00
N MET A 95 16.10 -0.22 -8.64
CA MET A 95 15.40 -1.49 -8.40
C MET A 95 15.36 -2.40 -9.64
N LYS A 96 15.50 -1.86 -10.85
CA LYS A 96 15.64 -2.62 -12.10
C LYS A 96 17.03 -3.21 -12.29
N GLY A 97 18.07 -2.58 -11.74
CA GLY A 97 19.47 -2.95 -11.94
C GLY A 97 20.04 -3.86 -10.85
N THR A 98 19.33 -4.07 -9.75
CA THR A 98 19.78 -4.92 -8.64
C THR A 98 18.65 -5.80 -8.10
N ALA A 99 19.01 -6.96 -7.55
CA ALA A 99 18.11 -7.80 -6.76
C ALA A 99 18.02 -7.36 -5.28
N GLU A 100 18.94 -6.49 -4.83
CA GLU A 100 18.94 -5.96 -3.47
C GLU A 100 17.72 -5.08 -3.21
N ARG A 101 17.20 -5.17 -1.99
CA ARG A 101 16.05 -4.39 -1.53
C ARG A 101 16.27 -3.88 -0.12
N PHE A 102 15.73 -2.70 0.18
CA PHE A 102 15.83 -2.07 1.51
C PHE A 102 14.56 -2.26 2.37
N GLY A 103 13.77 -3.31 2.12
CA GLY A 103 12.49 -3.56 2.82
C GLY A 103 11.24 -3.23 2.01
N ILE A 104 11.40 -2.67 0.82
CA ILE A 104 10.31 -2.39 -0.13
C ILE A 104 10.44 -3.34 -1.32
N ALA A 105 9.41 -4.14 -1.58
CA ALA A 105 9.37 -5.06 -2.72
C ALA A 105 8.86 -4.35 -3.97
N PHE A 106 9.50 -4.61 -5.10
CA PHE A 106 9.14 -4.04 -6.39
C PHE A 106 9.48 -5.01 -7.52
N GLY A 107 8.54 -5.17 -8.44
CA GLY A 107 8.72 -5.95 -9.66
C GLY A 107 7.73 -5.54 -10.75
N TRP A 108 7.93 -6.15 -11.92
CA TRP A 108 7.01 -6.04 -13.06
C TRP A 108 6.41 -7.41 -13.29
N ARG A 109 5.08 -7.47 -13.38
CA ARG A 109 4.36 -8.67 -13.79
C ARG A 109 3.83 -8.52 -15.20
N THR A 110 3.82 -9.62 -15.94
CA THR A 110 3.22 -9.69 -17.27
C THR A 110 1.75 -10.06 -17.12
N LEU A 111 0.85 -9.18 -17.56
CA LEU A 111 -0.58 -9.46 -17.60
C LEU A 111 -0.91 -10.46 -18.73
N PRO A 112 -2.07 -11.13 -18.70
CA PRO A 112 -2.48 -12.09 -19.73
C PRO A 112 -2.49 -11.53 -21.16
N ASP A 113 -2.66 -10.23 -21.32
CA ASP A 113 -2.63 -9.52 -22.59
C ASP A 113 -1.21 -9.08 -23.03
N GLY A 114 -0.18 -9.52 -22.30
CA GLY A 114 1.23 -9.20 -22.55
C GLY A 114 1.67 -7.83 -22.03
N ARG A 115 0.77 -7.01 -21.47
CA ARG A 115 1.15 -5.71 -20.88
C ARG A 115 1.94 -5.91 -19.60
N GLN A 116 2.93 -5.05 -19.39
CA GLN A 116 3.68 -5.00 -18.14
C GLN A 116 2.96 -4.13 -17.10
N GLN A 117 2.83 -4.63 -15.88
CA GLN A 117 2.29 -3.90 -14.74
C GLN A 117 3.31 -3.90 -13.61
N SER A 118 3.71 -2.71 -13.16
CA SER A 118 4.51 -2.59 -11.94
C SER A 118 3.68 -2.96 -10.72
N GLN A 119 4.32 -3.57 -9.73
CA GLN A 119 3.73 -3.77 -8.41
C GLN A 119 4.75 -3.39 -7.34
N LEU A 120 4.26 -2.68 -6.33
CA LEU A 120 5.01 -2.28 -5.15
C LEU A 120 4.32 -2.89 -3.92
N LYS A 121 5.10 -3.46 -3.02
CA LYS A 121 4.62 -3.92 -1.71
C LYS A 121 5.58 -3.45 -0.62
N LEU A 122 5.05 -2.96 0.50
CA LEU A 122 5.85 -2.61 1.67
C LEU A 122 5.11 -2.95 2.95
N ARG A 123 5.85 -3.14 4.03
CA ARG A 123 5.31 -3.34 5.37
C ARG A 123 5.49 -2.07 6.19
N GLY A 124 4.49 -1.75 7.01
CA GLY A 124 4.57 -0.62 7.91
C GLY A 124 3.62 -0.77 9.08
N PHE A 125 3.81 0.07 10.09
CA PHE A 125 2.83 0.24 11.17
C PHE A 125 2.04 1.51 10.94
N LEU A 126 0.71 1.43 11.06
CA LEU A 126 -0.12 2.62 11.23
C LEU A 126 0.08 3.14 12.64
N ARG A 127 0.44 4.42 12.74
CA ARG A 127 0.67 5.09 14.02
C ARG A 127 -0.53 4.95 14.95
N GLU A 128 -1.73 5.19 14.45
CA GLU A 128 -2.97 5.17 15.21
C GLU A 128 -3.22 3.79 15.82
N LEU A 129 -2.84 2.72 15.10
CA LEU A 129 -2.93 1.35 15.59
C LEU A 129 -1.91 1.06 16.69
N LEU A 130 -0.68 1.59 16.57
CA LEU A 130 0.31 1.51 17.64
C LEU A 130 -0.13 2.27 18.92
N GLU A 131 -0.93 3.33 18.77
CA GLU A 131 -1.48 4.11 19.89
C GLU A 131 -2.54 3.32 20.68
N VAL A 132 -3.21 2.37 20.05
CA VAL A 132 -4.17 1.44 20.68
C VAL A 132 -3.60 0.03 20.90
N ASP A 133 -2.27 -0.07 20.97
CA ASP A 133 -1.52 -1.29 21.32
C ASP A 133 -1.62 -2.44 20.29
N TYR A 134 -1.91 -2.13 19.03
CA TYR A 134 -1.85 -3.08 17.93
C TYR A 134 -0.48 -3.03 17.23
N HIS A 135 0.28 -4.13 17.32
CA HIS A 135 1.69 -4.21 16.88
C HIS A 135 1.94 -5.19 15.73
N GLU A 136 0.90 -5.53 14.96
CA GLU A 136 1.10 -6.32 13.73
C GLU A 136 1.32 -5.39 12.53
N PRO A 137 2.27 -5.72 11.63
CA PRO A 137 2.52 -4.91 10.46
C PRO A 137 1.37 -4.98 9.46
N ILE A 138 1.10 -3.87 8.79
CA ILE A 138 0.16 -3.75 7.69
C ILE A 138 0.94 -3.82 6.38
N LEU A 139 0.42 -4.58 5.42
CA LEU A 139 0.97 -4.67 4.07
C LEU A 139 0.30 -3.64 3.17
N LEU A 140 1.04 -2.65 2.71
CA LEU A 140 0.61 -1.77 1.63
C LEU A 140 0.96 -2.43 0.29
N SER A 141 -0.02 -2.53 -0.61
CA SER A 141 0.23 -2.95 -2.00
C SER A 141 -0.43 -2.02 -3.01
N VAL A 142 0.35 -1.58 -3.98
CA VAL A 142 -0.12 -0.75 -5.10
C VAL A 142 0.44 -1.27 -6.42
N LYS A 143 -0.23 -0.93 -7.52
CA LYS A 143 0.09 -1.40 -8.87
C LYS A 143 0.11 -0.24 -9.88
N SER A 144 0.70 -0.45 -11.04
CA SER A 144 0.71 0.48 -12.18
C SER A 144 1.24 1.87 -11.81
N THR A 145 0.60 2.95 -12.28
CA THR A 145 1.04 4.34 -12.09
C THR A 145 1.18 4.73 -10.62
N ILE A 146 0.38 4.11 -9.74
CA ILE A 146 0.40 4.38 -8.31
C ILE A 146 1.73 3.94 -7.66
N THR A 147 2.45 2.98 -8.25
CA THR A 147 3.78 2.59 -7.72
C THR A 147 4.76 3.75 -7.72
N GLY A 148 4.74 4.56 -8.79
CA GLY A 148 5.58 5.75 -8.88
C GLY A 148 5.16 6.84 -7.90
N ASP A 149 3.85 7.06 -7.75
CA ASP A 149 3.32 8.05 -6.82
C ASP A 149 3.70 7.73 -5.36
N VAL A 150 3.56 6.46 -4.94
CA VAL A 150 3.97 6.02 -3.60
C VAL A 150 5.48 6.12 -3.40
N LEU A 151 6.32 5.70 -4.37
CA LEU A 151 7.77 5.83 -4.23
C LEU A 151 8.20 7.30 -4.09
N ASN A 152 7.65 8.20 -4.90
CA ASN A 152 7.91 9.64 -4.80
C ASN A 152 7.49 10.19 -3.43
N ALA A 153 6.34 9.75 -2.91
CA ALA A 153 5.87 10.11 -1.58
C ALA A 153 6.83 9.62 -0.48
N LEU A 154 7.34 8.40 -0.59
CA LEU A 154 8.31 7.85 0.36
C LEU A 154 9.66 8.57 0.32
N THR A 155 10.14 8.99 -0.86
CA THR A 155 11.38 9.76 -1.00
C THR A 155 11.31 11.10 -0.25
N ARG A 156 10.13 11.71 -0.11
CA ARG A 156 9.96 12.94 0.69
C ARG A 156 10.30 12.78 2.17
N GLN A 157 10.41 11.56 2.67
CA GLN A 157 10.89 11.30 4.03
C GLN A 157 12.32 11.82 4.23
N TYR A 158 13.18 11.82 3.22
CA TYR A 158 14.54 12.33 3.36
C TYR A 158 14.56 13.83 3.73
N ASP A 159 13.63 14.62 3.20
CA ASP A 159 13.45 16.02 3.62
C ASP A 159 13.15 16.14 5.12
N VAL A 160 12.39 15.18 5.67
CA VAL A 160 12.03 15.11 7.10
C VAL A 160 13.22 14.72 7.96
N LEU A 161 14.02 13.76 7.51
CA LEU A 161 15.26 13.35 8.18
C LEU A 161 16.28 14.49 8.22
N ASP A 162 16.44 15.22 7.10
CA ASP A 162 17.29 16.40 7.02
C ASP A 162 16.78 17.52 7.93
N ALA A 163 15.47 17.72 8.02
CA ALA A 163 14.87 18.70 8.92
C ALA A 163 15.09 18.37 10.41
N ILE A 164 15.13 17.09 10.79
CA ILE A 164 15.50 16.65 12.15
C ILE A 164 16.95 17.07 12.45
N ASP A 165 17.88 16.78 11.55
CA ASP A 165 19.29 17.11 11.74
C ASP A 165 19.53 18.62 11.75
N ALA A 166 18.87 19.36 10.86
CA ALA A 166 18.91 20.82 10.86
C ALA A 166 18.40 21.41 12.19
N LEU A 167 17.31 20.88 12.74
CA LEU A 167 16.79 21.31 14.04
C LEU A 167 17.80 21.03 15.16
N ARG A 168 18.44 19.86 15.17
CA ARG A 168 19.46 19.50 16.18
C ARG A 168 20.68 20.43 16.10
N ILE A 169 21.19 20.68 14.90
CA ILE A 169 22.31 21.60 14.66
C ILE A 169 21.98 23.00 15.14
N SER A 170 20.76 23.50 14.88
CA SER A 170 20.31 24.81 15.36
C SER A 170 20.25 24.92 16.89
N GLN A 171 20.09 23.78 17.58
CA GLN A 171 20.08 23.65 19.05
C GLN A 171 21.48 23.39 19.62
N GLY A 172 22.54 23.42 18.80
CA GLY A 172 23.91 23.12 19.22
C GLY A 172 24.17 21.64 19.49
N GLN A 173 23.30 20.74 19.00
CA GLN A 173 23.49 19.29 19.09
C GLN A 173 24.09 18.73 17.80
N PRO A 174 24.88 17.65 17.87
CA PRO A 174 25.35 16.96 16.67
C PRO A 174 24.17 16.36 15.89
N ALA A 175 24.35 16.26 14.56
CA ALA A 175 23.45 15.53 13.68
C ALA A 175 23.25 14.09 14.18
N LEU A 176 22.01 13.61 14.10
CA LEU A 176 21.61 12.28 14.51
C LEU A 176 21.78 11.26 13.38
N SER A 177 21.64 11.69 12.11
CA SER A 177 21.52 10.80 10.96
C SER A 177 20.43 9.74 11.21
N PRO A 178 19.17 10.19 11.39
CA PRO A 178 18.09 9.33 11.83
C PRO A 178 17.77 8.21 10.83
N PRO A 179 17.34 7.02 11.28
CA PRO A 179 16.92 5.95 10.38
C PRO A 179 15.65 6.33 9.61
N PHE A 180 15.39 5.65 8.49
CA PHE A 180 14.26 5.97 7.60
C PHE A 180 12.90 6.00 8.31
N TYR A 181 12.70 5.12 9.30
CA TYR A 181 11.48 5.02 10.10
C TYR A 181 11.40 6.01 11.27
N ALA A 182 12.32 6.97 11.40
CA ALA A 182 12.35 7.91 12.54
C ALA A 182 11.10 8.79 12.64
N CYS A 183 10.42 9.06 11.52
CA CYS A 183 9.12 9.71 11.48
C CYS A 183 8.11 8.86 10.71
N SER A 184 6.84 8.95 11.10
CA SER A 184 5.76 8.41 10.26
C SER A 184 5.57 9.29 9.01
N ILE A 185 5.27 8.65 7.89
CA ILE A 185 4.98 9.32 6.61
C ILE A 185 3.45 9.33 6.45
N PRO A 186 2.80 10.50 6.47
CA PRO A 186 1.37 10.62 6.21
C PRO A 186 1.10 10.44 4.72
N LEU A 187 0.63 9.27 4.29
CA LEU A 187 0.22 9.02 2.90
C LEU A 187 -1.28 9.23 2.75
N GLY A 188 -1.69 10.23 1.99
CA GLY A 188 -3.10 10.57 1.79
C GLY A 188 -3.40 11.03 0.36
N PRO A 189 -4.65 11.47 0.07
CA PRO A 189 -5.05 11.92 -1.25
C PRO A 189 -4.33 13.20 -1.66
N GLY A 190 -3.77 13.20 -2.88
CA GLY A 190 -3.22 14.38 -3.53
C GLY A 190 -4.26 15.19 -4.31
N GLN A 191 -3.77 16.02 -5.23
CA GLN A 191 -4.63 16.71 -6.20
C GLN A 191 -5.04 15.77 -7.33
N GLU A 192 -6.24 15.99 -7.89
CA GLU A 192 -6.71 15.26 -9.05
C GLU A 192 -5.83 15.52 -10.27
N VAL A 193 -5.46 14.45 -10.97
CA VAL A 193 -4.63 14.49 -12.17
C VAL A 193 -5.23 13.62 -13.27
N GLN A 194 -5.01 14.03 -14.52
CA GLN A 194 -5.35 13.24 -15.69
C GLN A 194 -4.23 12.24 -15.99
N ARG A 195 -4.54 10.94 -16.03
CA ARG A 195 -3.58 9.86 -16.30
C ARG A 195 -4.11 8.94 -17.41
N GLY A 196 -3.22 8.58 -18.34
CA GLY A 196 -3.53 7.73 -19.49
C GLY A 196 -2.88 8.24 -20.77
N SER A 197 -2.92 7.43 -21.83
CA SER A 197 -2.47 7.80 -23.16
C SER A 197 -3.52 8.62 -23.91
N LYS A 198 -3.10 9.34 -24.96
CA LYS A 198 -4.00 10.20 -25.76
C LYS A 198 -5.24 9.42 -26.22
N GLY A 199 -6.42 9.85 -25.76
CA GLY A 199 -7.73 9.25 -26.09
C GLY A 199 -8.36 8.39 -24.98
N ALA A 200 -7.63 8.07 -23.91
CA ALA A 200 -8.11 7.26 -22.78
C ALA A 200 -7.57 7.76 -21.43
N GLN A 201 -7.66 9.08 -21.20
CA GLN A 201 -7.28 9.68 -19.91
C GLN A 201 -8.41 9.48 -18.89
N LYS A 202 -8.03 9.14 -17.66
CA LYS A 202 -8.93 9.06 -16.50
C LYS A 202 -8.44 10.04 -15.45
N GLU A 203 -9.39 10.68 -14.79
CA GLU A 203 -9.15 11.45 -13.56
C GLU A 203 -8.84 10.48 -12.44
N ILE A 204 -7.70 10.67 -11.79
CA ILE A 204 -7.32 9.93 -10.60
C ILE A 204 -6.85 10.89 -9.52
N VAL A 205 -7.02 10.49 -8.28
CA VAL A 205 -6.36 11.12 -7.13
C VAL A 205 -5.24 10.18 -6.68
N PRO A 206 -3.96 10.55 -6.88
CA PRO A 206 -2.84 9.73 -6.48
C PRO A 206 -2.57 9.88 -4.98
N PRO A 207 -1.98 8.86 -4.32
CA PRO A 207 -1.48 9.02 -2.97
C PRO A 207 -0.24 9.92 -3.00
N VAL A 208 -0.13 10.84 -2.05
CA VAL A 208 1.01 11.73 -1.85
C VAL A 208 1.42 11.75 -0.38
N ALA A 209 2.64 12.18 -0.10
CA ALA A 209 3.07 12.46 1.27
C ALA A 209 2.58 13.83 1.71
N ASN A 210 1.70 13.88 2.71
CA ASN A 210 1.15 15.09 3.31
C ASN A 210 2.16 15.74 4.27
N ILE A 211 3.38 15.97 3.79
CA ILE A 211 4.49 16.60 4.51
C ILE A 211 4.45 18.11 4.23
N PRO A 212 4.36 18.98 5.27
CA PRO A 212 4.29 20.42 5.07
C PRO A 212 5.59 20.99 4.48
N THR A 213 5.45 22.09 3.75
CA THR A 213 6.57 22.87 3.20
C THR A 213 6.41 24.33 3.62
N PRO A 214 7.29 24.88 4.49
CA PRO A 214 8.44 24.23 5.11
C PRO A 214 8.04 23.19 6.18
N ILE A 215 8.93 22.23 6.45
CA ILE A 215 8.75 21.24 7.52
C ILE A 215 8.88 21.95 8.87
N THR A 216 7.86 21.80 9.72
CA THR A 216 7.76 22.51 11.00
C THR A 216 8.19 21.64 12.18
N ARG A 217 8.56 22.28 13.29
CA ARG A 217 8.84 21.59 14.55
C ARG A 217 7.62 20.78 15.03
N ASP A 218 6.42 21.34 14.90
CA ASP A 218 5.19 20.68 15.32
C ASP A 218 4.91 19.41 14.53
N TYR A 219 5.19 19.43 13.21
CA TYR A 219 5.15 18.24 12.38
C TYR A 219 6.15 17.19 12.88
N LEU A 220 7.41 17.58 13.12
CA LEU A 220 8.43 16.66 13.62
C LEU A 220 8.02 16.05 14.96
N VAL A 221 7.63 16.84 15.95
CA VAL A 221 7.21 16.36 17.27
C VAL A 221 6.01 15.42 17.15
N THR A 222 5.07 15.74 16.26
CA THR A 222 3.91 14.91 16.02
C THR A 222 4.35 13.57 15.46
N HIS A 223 5.10 13.54 14.36
CA HIS A 223 5.36 12.32 13.58
C HIS A 223 6.56 11.49 14.07
N TYR A 224 7.40 12.04 14.94
CA TYR A 224 8.59 11.35 15.45
C TYR A 224 8.23 10.07 16.20
N ILE A 225 8.98 9.00 15.93
CA ILE A 225 8.73 7.68 16.51
C ILE A 225 8.92 7.68 18.03
N ARG A 226 8.02 7.02 18.76
CA ARG A 226 8.13 6.82 20.20
C ARG A 226 9.10 5.69 20.52
N LYS A 227 9.87 5.83 21.60
CA LYS A 227 10.89 4.84 22.02
C LYS A 227 10.40 3.38 22.10
N PRO A 228 9.17 3.07 22.58
CA PRO A 228 8.67 1.69 22.58
C PRO A 228 8.47 1.12 21.17
N TRP A 229 8.10 1.96 20.20
CA TRP A 229 7.78 1.55 18.83
C TRP A 229 9.04 1.29 17.98
N VAL A 230 10.17 1.93 18.31
CA VAL A 230 11.47 1.66 17.67
C VAL A 230 11.78 0.16 17.71
N LYS A 231 11.63 -0.47 18.88
CA LYS A 231 11.87 -1.91 19.04
C LYS A 231 10.95 -2.78 18.18
N GLN A 232 9.74 -2.31 17.87
CA GLN A 232 8.81 -3.05 17.01
C GLN A 232 9.27 -3.03 15.56
N VAL A 233 9.74 -1.88 15.07
CA VAL A 233 10.29 -1.74 13.72
C VAL A 233 11.60 -2.52 13.58
N GLU A 234 12.57 -2.29 14.47
CA GLU A 234 13.90 -2.92 14.40
C GLU A 234 13.83 -4.44 14.47
N ARG A 235 12.93 -4.99 15.28
CA ARG A 235 12.72 -6.46 15.38
C ARG A 235 12.31 -7.10 14.06
N LEU A 236 11.61 -6.35 13.19
CA LEU A 236 11.08 -6.86 11.92
C LEU A 236 11.91 -6.44 10.71
N LEU A 237 12.93 -5.60 10.89
CA LEU A 237 13.64 -4.94 9.80
C LEU A 237 14.37 -5.94 8.88
N ASP A 238 15.28 -6.75 9.45
CA ASP A 238 16.02 -7.77 8.69
C ASP A 238 15.09 -8.76 7.99
N GLN A 239 14.03 -9.19 8.69
CA GLN A 239 13.02 -10.08 8.12
C GLN A 239 12.27 -9.43 6.96
N THR A 240 11.97 -8.13 7.07
CA THR A 240 11.26 -7.37 6.03
C THR A 240 12.17 -7.12 4.82
N ILE A 241 13.46 -6.88 5.03
CA ILE A 241 14.46 -6.80 3.96
C ILE A 241 14.52 -8.12 3.19
N ALA A 242 14.71 -9.25 3.88
CA ALA A 242 14.73 -10.57 3.24
C ALA A 242 13.40 -10.88 2.53
N TRP A 243 12.27 -10.54 3.15
CA TRP A 243 10.94 -10.68 2.53
C TRP A 243 10.82 -9.84 1.26
N SER A 244 11.35 -8.63 1.24
CA SER A 244 11.21 -7.72 0.10
C SER A 244 11.97 -8.20 -1.14
N VAL A 245 13.12 -8.85 -0.95
CA VAL A 245 13.86 -9.54 -2.02
C VAL A 245 13.02 -10.70 -2.59
N ALA A 246 12.63 -11.64 -1.74
CA ALA A 246 11.85 -12.82 -2.16
C ALA A 246 10.51 -12.43 -2.81
N THR A 247 9.86 -11.38 -2.30
CA THR A 247 8.58 -10.89 -2.86
C THR A 247 8.79 -10.19 -4.20
N SER A 248 9.91 -9.49 -4.41
CA SER A 248 10.23 -8.89 -5.70
C SER A 248 10.44 -9.95 -6.78
N GLU A 249 11.11 -11.06 -6.43
CA GLU A 249 11.26 -12.22 -7.31
C GLU A 249 9.91 -12.87 -7.64
N GLN A 250 9.04 -13.03 -6.64
CA GLN A 250 7.69 -13.56 -6.84
C GLN A 250 6.86 -12.69 -7.78
N ILE A 251 6.86 -11.36 -7.60
CA ILE A 251 6.15 -10.43 -8.50
C ILE A 251 6.63 -10.60 -9.94
N ALA A 252 7.93 -10.82 -10.16
CA ALA A 252 8.49 -11.02 -11.49
C ALA A 252 8.17 -12.40 -12.08
N ALA A 253 8.01 -13.42 -11.23
CA ALA A 253 7.73 -14.80 -11.63
C ALA A 253 6.24 -15.11 -11.80
N GLU A 254 5.34 -14.29 -11.24
CA GLU A 254 3.89 -14.41 -11.39
C GLU A 254 3.46 -14.14 -12.86
N GLU A 255 3.56 -15.16 -13.72
CA GLU A 255 2.57 -15.39 -14.77
C GLU A 255 1.31 -15.94 -14.07
N GLU A 256 0.30 -15.11 -13.81
CA GLU A 256 -0.88 -15.54 -13.05
C GLU A 256 -1.63 -16.70 -13.77
N PRO A 257 -1.83 -17.87 -13.11
CA PRO A 257 -2.88 -18.80 -13.50
C PRO A 257 -4.24 -18.23 -13.10
N HIS A 258 -5.20 -18.36 -14.02
CA HIS A 258 -6.56 -17.85 -13.94
C HIS A 258 -7.26 -18.20 -12.61
N ALA A 259 -7.44 -17.18 -11.75
CA ALA A 259 -8.49 -17.10 -10.76
C ALA A 259 -9.21 -15.78 -10.99
N ALA A 260 -10.50 -15.84 -11.31
CA ALA A 260 -11.29 -14.68 -11.67
C ALA A 260 -11.40 -13.67 -10.51
N GLU A 261 -10.57 -12.62 -10.54
CA GLU A 261 -10.99 -11.30 -10.07
C GLU A 261 -11.97 -10.73 -11.11
N PRO A 262 -13.14 -10.19 -10.71
CA PRO A 262 -14.04 -9.59 -11.67
C PRO A 262 -13.41 -8.28 -12.19
N ASP A 263 -13.19 -8.26 -13.50
CA ASP A 263 -12.59 -7.19 -14.27
C ASP A 263 -13.02 -5.78 -13.81
N ALA A 264 -12.01 -4.94 -13.57
CA ALA A 264 -12.13 -3.51 -13.76
C ALA A 264 -12.46 -3.26 -15.24
N ILE A 265 -13.75 -3.10 -15.50
CA ILE A 265 -14.45 -2.97 -16.79
C ILE A 265 -13.61 -2.30 -17.88
N ASP A 266 -13.28 -3.12 -18.88
CA ASP A 266 -13.04 -2.72 -20.26
C ASP A 266 -14.32 -2.12 -20.87
N ALA A 267 -14.15 -1.03 -21.62
CA ALA A 267 -15.21 -0.20 -22.18
C ALA A 267 -16.23 -0.98 -23.04
N PRO A 268 -17.53 -0.59 -23.05
CA PRO A 268 -18.48 -1.19 -23.97
C PRO A 268 -18.16 -0.80 -25.41
N ALA A 269 -17.92 -1.82 -26.24
CA ALA A 269 -17.92 -1.73 -27.69
C ALA A 269 -19.27 -1.16 -28.17
N GLY A 270 -19.24 0.03 -28.78
CA GLY A 270 -20.39 0.64 -29.41
C GLY A 270 -20.89 -0.20 -30.59
N ARG A 271 -22.04 -0.85 -30.41
CA ARG A 271 -22.89 -1.32 -31.50
C ARG A 271 -23.53 -0.11 -32.18
N ASN A 272 -23.01 0.32 -33.32
CA ASN A 272 -23.73 1.21 -34.22
C ASN A 272 -24.55 0.37 -35.22
N GLY A 273 -25.81 0.14 -34.87
CA GLY A 273 -26.87 -0.14 -35.82
C GLY A 273 -27.81 1.06 -35.89
N ALA A 274 -27.74 1.85 -36.96
CA ALA A 274 -28.82 2.72 -37.37
C ALA A 274 -28.75 2.94 -38.89
N ARG A 275 -29.73 2.35 -39.59
CA ARG A 275 -30.15 2.67 -40.95
C ARG A 275 -30.90 4.01 -40.94
N TYR A 276 -30.63 4.89 -41.90
CA TYR A 276 -31.54 5.80 -42.60
C TYR A 276 -30.79 6.20 -43.90
N SER A 277 -31.11 5.57 -45.04
CA SER A 277 -32.07 5.97 -46.07
C SER A 277 -31.61 7.17 -46.94
N GLU A 278 -31.60 6.90 -48.24
CA GLU A 278 -31.40 7.76 -49.41
C GLU A 278 -32.07 9.14 -49.31
N SER A 279 -31.43 10.19 -49.83
CA SER A 279 -31.84 10.87 -51.09
C SER A 279 -31.02 12.14 -51.36
N ALA A 280 -30.87 12.45 -52.67
CA ALA A 280 -30.23 13.61 -53.33
C ALA A 280 -28.69 13.64 -53.25
N LEU A 281 -27.91 13.54 -54.34
CA LEU A 281 -28.08 13.86 -55.76
C LEU A 281 -27.29 12.90 -56.65
#